data_AF-A0A3R7QL65-F1
#
_entry.id   AF-A0A3R7QL65-F1
#
_cell.length_a   1.000
_cell.length_b   1.000
_cell.length_c   1.000
_cell.angle_alpha   90.00
_cell.angle_beta   90.00
_cell.angle_gamma   90.00
#
_symmetry.space_group_name_H-M   'P 1'
#
loop_
_entity.id
_entity.type
_entity.pdbx_description
1 polymer ?
#
loop_
_entity_poly.entity_id
_entity_poly.type
_entity_poly.pdbx_seq_one_letter_code
_entity_poly.pdbx_strand_id
1 'polypeptide(L)'
;MCERLQSADTGEGAGLSRNVGLRKCLYNDILYKRNTVIENLPEACAQLVCRMKRRKPKVVLEPVEGCTCSRSASRVPKVESEPEGGDVASDAFYDTGARAARSCWFNRRRRVNSTVAILEDHCVGVVCVYNASAARAVLEARFLPGCVCGACDYAQFSAEHSMLLPPNPECNAHRSGVSEAEKLEILEAHNTLRAKVARGEESQGDSGPQPSGADIRELVWNDELAQVAQAWAEQCKGGHDGYAKRKICSRDYAVGQNVFRKWGHNPDSVWTEAIQSWYNEVANMPHTFVDQFTGSPPSGKIIGHYTRIKSGTTYPESKVYVCNYGRNGNSINSPVYTRGPAASECSGGESTRYPGLCL
;
A
#
# COMPACT_ATOMS: atom_id res chain seq x y z
N MET A 1 -3.43 3.31 4.41
CA MET A 1 -2.17 3.14 3.67
C MET A 1 -1.32 4.35 3.83
N CYS A 2 -0.13 4.13 4.32
CA CYS A 2 0.62 5.11 5.08
C CYS A 2 1.96 5.37 4.42
N GLU A 3 2.50 6.60 4.48
CA GLU A 3 3.76 7.01 3.83
C GLU A 3 4.62 8.00 4.63
N ARG A 4 5.95 8.01 4.36
CA ARG A 4 6.98 8.70 5.16
C ARG A 4 8.11 9.36 4.36
N LEU A 5 8.61 10.50 4.89
CA LEU A 5 9.90 11.14 4.52
C LEU A 5 10.96 11.12 5.66
N GLN A 6 12.26 10.89 5.38
CA GLN A 6 13.43 11.01 6.30
C GLN A 6 14.73 11.39 5.53
N SER A 7 15.94 11.44 6.12
CA SER A 7 17.20 11.87 5.51
C SER A 7 18.48 11.06 5.89
N ALA A 8 19.11 10.35 4.92
CA ALA A 8 20.50 9.82 4.75
C ALA A 8 21.08 8.62 5.57
N ASP A 9 22.09 7.95 4.97
CA ASP A 9 22.58 6.52 4.99
C ASP A 9 23.89 6.27 5.82
N THR A 10 24.20 5.09 6.39
CA THR A 10 24.91 3.91 5.81
C THR A 10 24.85 2.67 6.74
N GLY A 11 24.65 1.46 6.18
CA GLY A 11 25.19 0.19 6.74
C GLY A 11 24.21 -0.95 7.03
N GLU A 12 24.36 -2.06 6.29
CA GLU A 12 23.56 -3.31 6.30
C GLU A 12 23.73 -4.23 7.54
N GLY A 13 22.67 -4.99 7.83
CA GLY A 13 22.78 -6.46 7.94
C GLY A 13 22.08 -7.11 9.14
N ALA A 14 21.03 -7.90 8.90
CA ALA A 14 20.63 -8.98 9.81
C ALA A 14 19.89 -10.11 9.06
N GLY A 15 20.36 -11.34 9.28
CA GLY A 15 19.93 -12.57 8.60
C GLY A 15 18.61 -13.18 9.11
N LEU A 16 18.07 -14.11 8.33
CA LEU A 16 16.89 -14.90 8.66
C LEU A 16 17.26 -16.32 9.13
N SER A 17 16.65 -16.75 10.24
CA SER A 17 16.59 -18.14 10.70
C SER A 17 15.31 -18.87 10.24
N ARG A 18 15.34 -20.20 10.39
CA ARG A 18 14.68 -21.24 9.59
C ARG A 18 13.19 -21.53 9.87
N ASN A 19 12.50 -21.88 8.78
CA ASN A 19 11.40 -22.83 8.55
C ASN A 19 10.33 -23.11 9.64
N VAL A 20 9.11 -22.69 9.31
CA VAL A 20 7.85 -23.42 9.60
C VAL A 20 7.01 -23.39 8.32
N GLY A 21 6.36 -24.50 7.97
CA GLY A 21 5.69 -24.77 6.67
C GLY A 21 4.59 -23.77 6.27
N LEU A 22 4.98 -22.59 5.78
CA LEU A 22 4.07 -21.52 5.42
C LEU A 22 3.65 -21.59 3.95
N ARG A 23 2.34 -21.41 3.71
CA ARG A 23 1.71 -21.21 2.39
C ARG A 23 2.13 -19.84 1.79
N LYS A 24 3.41 -19.66 1.54
CA LYS A 24 4.02 -18.43 1.01
C LYS A 24 4.39 -18.55 -0.46
N CYS A 25 4.35 -17.44 -1.18
CA CYS A 25 4.89 -17.33 -2.53
C CYS A 25 6.37 -16.93 -2.45
N LEU A 26 7.21 -17.49 -3.33
CA LEU A 26 8.60 -17.07 -3.48
C LEU A 26 8.70 -16.18 -4.73
N TYR A 27 9.26 -14.98 -4.58
CA TYR A 27 9.55 -14.07 -5.68
C TYR A 27 10.89 -13.35 -5.40
N ASN A 28 11.86 -13.45 -6.30
CA ASN A 28 13.22 -12.91 -6.14
C ASN A 28 13.90 -13.22 -4.79
N ASP A 29 13.75 -14.46 -4.32
CA ASP A 29 14.26 -14.99 -3.04
C ASP A 29 13.57 -14.46 -1.77
N ILE A 30 12.50 -13.66 -1.93
CA ILE A 30 11.68 -13.15 -0.83
C ILE A 30 10.38 -13.98 -0.73
N LEU A 31 9.97 -14.28 0.51
CA LEU A 31 8.78 -15.07 0.81
C LEU A 31 7.59 -14.18 1.22
N TYR A 32 6.57 -14.13 0.37
CA TYR A 32 5.36 -13.33 0.55
C TYR A 32 4.21 -14.15 1.13
N LYS A 33 3.43 -13.57 2.05
CA LYS A 33 2.24 -14.19 2.65
C LYS A 33 1.08 -14.22 1.63
N ARG A 34 0.04 -15.02 1.92
CA ARG A 34 -1.19 -15.07 1.10
C ARG A 34 -1.84 -13.68 1.04
N ASN A 35 -2.34 -13.33 -0.14
CA ASN A 35 -3.02 -12.09 -0.50
C ASN A 35 -2.17 -10.83 -0.34
N THR A 36 -0.85 -10.98 -0.23
CA THR A 36 0.09 -9.84 -0.25
C THR A 36 0.37 -9.42 -1.69
N VAL A 37 0.23 -8.12 -1.98
CA VAL A 37 0.74 -7.51 -3.20
C VAL A 37 2.27 -7.52 -3.11
N ILE A 38 2.91 -8.16 -4.09
CA ILE A 38 4.35 -8.31 -4.23
C ILE A 38 4.95 -7.07 -4.88
N GLU A 39 4.27 -6.56 -5.90
CA GLU A 39 4.68 -5.40 -6.70
C GLU A 39 3.42 -4.76 -7.29
N ASN A 40 3.26 -3.45 -7.13
CA ASN A 40 2.20 -2.69 -7.78
C ASN A 40 2.74 -2.02 -9.05
N LEU A 41 2.03 -2.17 -10.16
CA LEU A 41 2.43 -1.70 -11.49
C LEU A 41 1.40 -0.68 -11.98
N PRO A 42 1.40 0.55 -11.43
CA PRO A 42 0.37 1.55 -11.72
C PRO A 42 0.33 1.93 -13.21
N GLU A 43 1.49 1.96 -13.87
CA GLU A 43 1.61 2.27 -15.30
C GLU A 43 0.95 1.22 -16.21
N ALA A 44 0.76 -0.01 -15.71
CA ALA A 44 0.07 -1.09 -16.42
C ALA A 44 -1.33 -1.38 -15.84
N CYS A 45 -1.73 -0.67 -14.77
CA CYS A 45 -2.91 -1.04 -14.01
C CYS A 45 -2.96 -2.53 -13.64
N ALA A 46 -1.81 -3.04 -13.22
CA ALA A 46 -1.63 -4.44 -12.87
C ALA A 46 -0.88 -4.54 -11.55
N GLN A 47 -0.90 -5.72 -10.96
CA GLN A 47 -0.16 -6.00 -9.75
C GLN A 47 0.27 -7.47 -9.74
N LEU A 48 1.41 -7.73 -9.11
CA LEU A 48 1.83 -9.06 -8.74
C LEU A 48 1.30 -9.36 -7.35
N VAL A 49 0.55 -10.43 -7.19
CA VAL A 49 -0.06 -10.79 -5.90
C VAL A 49 0.24 -12.25 -5.57
N CYS A 50 0.55 -12.51 -4.31
CA CYS A 50 0.63 -13.88 -3.82
C CYS A 50 -0.78 -14.45 -3.57
N ARG A 51 -1.29 -15.26 -4.50
CA ARG A 51 -2.64 -15.86 -4.39
C ARG A 51 -2.57 -17.34 -4.04
N MET A 52 -3.62 -17.86 -3.43
CA MET A 52 -3.79 -19.31 -3.22
C MET A 52 -4.63 -19.90 -4.36
N LYS A 53 -3.99 -20.58 -5.32
CA LYS A 53 -4.68 -21.28 -6.41
C LYS A 53 -4.61 -22.79 -6.21
N ARG A 54 -5.78 -23.45 -6.14
CA ARG A 54 -5.91 -24.91 -5.90
C ARG A 54 -5.05 -25.39 -4.72
N ARG A 55 -5.17 -24.69 -3.57
CA ARG A 55 -4.42 -24.94 -2.32
C ARG A 55 -2.88 -24.80 -2.42
N LYS A 56 -2.34 -24.26 -3.51
CA LYS A 56 -0.91 -23.93 -3.64
C LYS A 56 -0.71 -22.41 -3.75
N PRO A 57 0.28 -21.84 -3.03
CA PRO A 57 0.63 -20.43 -3.20
C PRO A 57 1.24 -20.23 -4.58
N LYS A 58 0.77 -19.19 -5.29
CA LYS A 58 1.28 -18.78 -6.60
C LYS A 58 1.39 -17.26 -6.67
N VAL A 59 2.49 -16.79 -7.23
CA VAL A 59 2.59 -15.42 -7.74
C VAL A 59 1.71 -15.31 -8.97
N VAL A 60 0.80 -14.35 -8.97
CA VAL A 60 -0.15 -14.09 -10.05
C VAL A 60 0.00 -12.65 -10.47
N LEU A 61 0.21 -12.42 -11.76
CA LEU A 61 0.04 -11.11 -12.39
C LEU A 61 -1.45 -10.96 -12.72
N GLU A 62 -2.10 -9.95 -12.16
CA GLU A 62 -3.53 -9.71 -12.30
C GLU A 62 -3.83 -8.21 -12.44
N PRO A 63 -4.95 -7.86 -13.12
CA PRO A 63 -5.34 -6.47 -13.27
C PRO A 63 -5.76 -5.85 -11.93
N VAL A 64 -5.58 -4.53 -11.81
CA VAL A 64 -6.15 -3.73 -10.74
C VAL A 64 -7.57 -3.33 -11.15
N GLU A 65 -8.54 -3.63 -10.28
CA GLU A 65 -9.94 -3.27 -10.52
C GLU A 65 -10.11 -1.75 -10.67
N GLY A 66 -10.95 -1.33 -11.62
CA GLY A 66 -11.27 0.08 -11.84
C GLY A 66 -10.30 0.82 -12.77
N CYS A 67 -9.32 0.15 -13.35
CA CYS A 67 -8.50 0.72 -14.42
C CYS A 67 -8.57 -0.11 -15.70
N THR A 68 -8.45 0.57 -16.85
CA THR A 68 -8.41 -0.04 -18.17
C THR A 68 -7.19 0.45 -18.94
N CYS A 69 -6.64 -0.43 -19.77
CA CYS A 69 -5.56 -0.10 -20.69
C CYS A 69 -6.03 -0.24 -22.13
N SER A 70 -5.46 0.60 -22.99
CA SER A 70 -5.70 0.55 -24.43
C SER A 70 -4.37 0.40 -25.17
N ARG A 71 -4.33 -0.52 -26.14
CA ARG A 71 -3.24 -0.58 -27.11
C ARG A 71 -3.44 0.58 -28.08
N SER A 72 -2.49 1.51 -28.11
CA SER A 72 -2.48 2.57 -29.11
C SER A 72 -2.25 1.92 -30.47
N ALA A 73 -3.23 2.06 -31.37
CA ALA A 73 -3.09 1.68 -32.77
C ALA A 73 -2.20 2.69 -33.52
N SER A 74 -0.98 2.94 -33.04
CA SER A 74 0.01 3.70 -33.81
C SER A 74 0.66 2.76 -34.82
N ARG A 75 0.37 3.03 -36.10
CA ARG A 75 0.98 2.41 -37.27
C ARG A 75 2.50 2.31 -37.08
N VAL A 76 3.00 1.09 -36.89
CA VAL A 76 4.41 0.79 -37.17
C VAL A 76 4.63 1.11 -38.66
N PRO A 77 5.65 1.91 -39.04
CA PRO A 77 6.00 2.07 -40.44
C PRO A 77 6.26 0.69 -41.04
N LYS A 78 5.52 0.37 -42.09
CA LYS A 78 5.63 -0.88 -42.84
C LYS A 78 7.02 -0.93 -43.47
N VAL A 79 7.96 -1.66 -42.86
CA VAL A 79 9.17 -2.09 -43.56
C VAL A 79 8.73 -3.23 -44.49
N GLU A 80 9.00 -3.05 -45.78
CA GLU A 80 8.57 -3.96 -46.84
C GLU A 80 9.18 -5.36 -46.69
N SER A 81 8.37 -6.36 -47.02
CA SER A 81 8.59 -7.82 -46.99
C SER A 81 9.68 -8.29 -47.98
N GLU A 82 10.35 -9.43 -47.80
CA GLU A 82 9.89 -10.81 -48.15
C GLU A 82 10.95 -11.89 -47.76
N PRO A 83 10.72 -13.22 -47.89
CA PRO A 83 9.69 -14.03 -47.21
C PRO A 83 10.23 -15.38 -46.61
N GLU A 84 9.30 -16.10 -45.99
CA GLU A 84 9.27 -17.54 -45.65
C GLU A 84 9.89 -18.07 -44.34
N GLY A 85 8.98 -18.53 -43.47
CA GLY A 85 9.12 -19.86 -42.83
C GLY A 85 9.07 -19.91 -41.31
N GLY A 86 7.90 -20.19 -40.75
CA GLY A 86 7.77 -20.92 -39.47
C GLY A 86 7.11 -20.16 -38.32
N ASP A 87 6.05 -20.74 -37.78
CA ASP A 87 5.40 -20.35 -36.52
C ASP A 87 6.40 -20.33 -35.35
N VAL A 88 6.69 -19.14 -34.80
CA VAL A 88 7.47 -18.99 -33.56
C VAL A 88 6.77 -18.02 -32.62
N ALA A 89 6.22 -18.56 -31.53
CA ALA A 89 5.73 -17.78 -30.42
C ALA A 89 6.91 -17.20 -29.59
N SER A 90 6.91 -15.89 -29.35
CA SER A 90 7.42 -15.24 -28.12
C SER A 90 8.94 -15.22 -27.80
N ASP A 91 9.82 -15.07 -28.78
CA ASP A 91 11.26 -15.03 -28.50
C ASP A 91 11.76 -13.68 -27.94
N ALA A 92 11.89 -13.64 -26.61
CA ALA A 92 12.72 -12.72 -25.82
C ALA A 92 12.40 -11.20 -25.89
N PHE A 93 11.23 -10.77 -26.39
CA PHE A 93 10.88 -9.36 -26.65
C PHE A 93 12.09 -8.49 -27.08
N TYR A 94 12.87 -9.06 -28.00
CA TYR A 94 14.03 -8.57 -28.76
C TYR A 94 15.26 -8.06 -27.98
N ASP A 95 16.17 -9.03 -27.77
CA ASP A 95 17.61 -8.98 -27.53
C ASP A 95 18.13 -8.54 -26.13
N THR A 96 18.47 -9.55 -25.32
CA THR A 96 19.43 -9.39 -24.24
C THR A 96 20.77 -9.99 -24.69
N GLY A 97 21.69 -9.12 -25.09
CA GLY A 97 23.01 -9.47 -25.59
C GLY A 97 23.64 -10.68 -24.89
N ALA A 98 24.19 -11.56 -25.71
CA ALA A 98 24.82 -12.82 -25.35
C ALA A 98 25.73 -12.70 -24.11
N ARG A 99 25.37 -13.37 -23.00
CA ARG A 99 26.29 -13.84 -21.94
C ARG A 99 25.56 -14.75 -20.92
N ALA A 100 25.85 -16.05 -21.04
CA ALA A 100 25.46 -17.18 -20.17
C ALA A 100 23.94 -17.43 -19.96
N ALA A 101 23.49 -18.68 -20.12
CA ALA A 101 22.12 -19.10 -19.84
C ALA A 101 21.80 -18.87 -18.35
N ARG A 102 21.02 -17.82 -18.07
CA ARG A 102 20.66 -17.39 -16.71
C ARG A 102 19.22 -17.78 -16.43
N SER A 103 18.97 -18.28 -15.22
CA SER A 103 17.68 -18.88 -14.89
C SER A 103 17.05 -18.32 -13.62
N CYS A 104 15.75 -18.04 -13.69
CA CYS A 104 14.93 -17.61 -12.56
C CYS A 104 14.00 -18.73 -12.12
N TRP A 105 13.56 -18.68 -10.87
CA TRP A 105 12.50 -19.54 -10.34
C TRP A 105 11.18 -18.77 -10.27
N PHE A 106 10.16 -19.24 -10.98
CA PHE A 106 8.82 -18.68 -10.92
C PHE A 106 7.80 -19.78 -10.67
N ASN A 107 7.01 -19.68 -9.60
CA ASN A 107 5.99 -20.67 -9.23
C ASN A 107 6.52 -22.13 -9.24
N ARG A 108 7.70 -22.33 -8.66
CA ARG A 108 8.44 -23.62 -8.57
C ARG A 108 8.87 -24.19 -9.93
N ARG A 109 8.91 -23.38 -10.98
CA ARG A 109 9.44 -23.75 -12.28
C ARG A 109 10.66 -22.92 -12.59
N ARG A 110 11.73 -23.58 -13.02
CA ARG A 110 12.92 -22.93 -13.57
C ARG A 110 12.59 -22.40 -14.97
N ARG A 111 13.07 -21.20 -15.26
CA ARG A 111 12.81 -20.44 -16.49
C ARG A 111 14.11 -19.78 -16.92
N VAL A 112 14.47 -19.85 -18.20
CA VAL A 112 15.75 -19.36 -18.74
C VAL A 112 15.43 -18.31 -19.79
N ASN A 113 15.89 -17.07 -19.60
CA ASN A 113 15.70 -15.95 -20.54
C ASN A 113 14.28 -15.88 -21.16
N SER A 114 13.25 -16.05 -20.33
CA SER A 114 11.87 -16.21 -20.82
C SER A 114 10.90 -15.31 -20.06
N THR A 115 9.84 -14.88 -20.74
CA THR A 115 8.63 -14.35 -20.11
C THR A 115 7.96 -15.44 -19.28
N VAL A 116 7.66 -15.15 -18.01
CA VAL A 116 7.11 -16.13 -17.06
C VAL A 116 5.63 -15.89 -16.73
N ALA A 117 5.15 -14.67 -16.96
CA ALA A 117 3.76 -14.27 -16.87
C ALA A 117 3.53 -13.08 -17.82
N ILE A 118 2.33 -12.97 -18.41
CA ILE A 118 1.94 -11.85 -19.25
C ILE A 118 0.46 -11.54 -19.00
N LEU A 119 0.13 -10.24 -18.97
CA LEU A 119 -1.22 -9.72 -18.94
C LEU A 119 -1.37 -8.80 -20.15
N GLU A 120 -1.79 -9.38 -21.28
CA GLU A 120 -1.75 -8.73 -22.59
C GLU A 120 -2.64 -7.49 -22.66
N ASP A 121 -3.83 -7.54 -22.07
CA ASP A 121 -4.79 -6.42 -22.01
C ASP A 121 -4.27 -5.24 -21.19
N HIS A 122 -3.27 -5.48 -20.33
CA HIS A 122 -2.59 -4.48 -19.50
C HIS A 122 -1.14 -4.25 -19.93
N CYS A 123 -0.74 -4.85 -21.04
CA CYS A 123 0.54 -4.65 -21.68
C CYS A 123 1.74 -4.80 -20.75
N VAL A 124 1.71 -5.80 -19.88
CA VAL A 124 2.78 -6.01 -18.91
C VAL A 124 3.09 -7.49 -18.79
N GLY A 125 4.37 -7.80 -18.64
CA GLY A 125 4.83 -9.16 -18.43
C GLY A 125 5.94 -9.22 -17.39
N VAL A 126 6.08 -10.35 -16.73
CA VAL A 126 7.22 -10.63 -15.87
C VAL A 126 8.22 -11.43 -16.67
N VAL A 127 9.46 -10.95 -16.73
CA VAL A 127 10.56 -11.56 -17.48
C VAL A 127 11.69 -11.97 -16.55
N CYS A 128 12.38 -13.04 -16.91
CA CYS A 128 13.64 -13.41 -16.25
C CYS A 128 14.80 -12.70 -16.93
N VAL A 129 15.49 -11.81 -16.22
CA VAL A 129 16.55 -10.96 -16.75
C VAL A 129 17.78 -11.01 -15.86
N TYR A 130 18.94 -10.63 -16.40
CA TYR A 130 20.12 -10.43 -15.57
C TYR A 130 20.18 -9.02 -15.02
N ASN A 131 20.28 -8.91 -13.70
CA ASN A 131 20.56 -7.64 -13.05
C ASN A 131 22.07 -7.55 -12.77
N ALA A 132 22.73 -6.58 -13.43
CA ALA A 132 24.17 -6.37 -13.30
C ALA A 132 24.58 -5.92 -11.89
N SER A 133 23.79 -5.04 -11.27
CA SER A 133 24.04 -4.52 -9.91
C SER A 133 23.95 -5.61 -8.84
N ALA A 134 22.99 -6.54 -9.00
CA ALA A 134 22.83 -7.69 -8.11
C ALA A 134 23.67 -8.92 -8.52
N ALA A 135 24.42 -8.80 -9.63
CA ALA A 135 25.21 -9.87 -10.24
C ALA A 135 24.47 -11.23 -10.40
N ARG A 136 23.15 -11.20 -10.58
CA ARG A 136 22.29 -12.40 -10.60
C ARG A 136 21.08 -12.25 -11.51
N ALA A 137 20.45 -13.38 -11.83
CA ALA A 137 19.17 -13.38 -12.53
C ALA A 137 18.03 -13.02 -11.58
N VAL A 138 17.13 -12.14 -12.01
CA VAL A 138 15.95 -11.68 -11.26
C VAL A 138 14.72 -11.68 -12.16
N LEU A 139 13.55 -11.78 -11.55
CA LEU A 139 12.27 -11.49 -12.19
C LEU A 139 12.03 -9.98 -12.16
N GLU A 140 11.65 -9.43 -13.30
CA GLU A 140 11.38 -7.99 -13.47
C GLU A 140 10.08 -7.83 -14.26
N ALA A 141 9.21 -6.92 -13.83
CA ALA A 141 8.05 -6.52 -14.63
C ALA A 141 8.51 -5.57 -15.75
N ARG A 142 8.08 -5.85 -16.99
CA ARG A 142 8.34 -5.02 -18.16
C ARG A 142 7.06 -4.70 -18.90
N PHE A 143 6.96 -3.46 -19.38
CA PHE A 143 5.84 -2.95 -20.14
C PHE A 143 6.03 -3.22 -21.64
N LEU A 144 4.96 -3.62 -22.32
CA LEU A 144 4.94 -3.77 -23.76
C LEU A 144 4.86 -2.37 -24.41
N PRO A 145 5.65 -2.10 -25.47
CA PRO A 145 5.54 -0.86 -26.23
C PRO A 145 4.13 -0.66 -26.81
N GLY A 146 3.71 0.60 -26.93
CA GLY A 146 2.48 0.95 -27.63
C GLY A 146 1.19 0.84 -26.80
N CYS A 147 1.30 0.80 -25.48
CA CYS A 147 0.13 0.82 -24.60
C CYS A 147 0.02 2.11 -23.81
N VAL A 148 -1.21 2.63 -23.74
CA VAL A 148 -1.59 3.73 -22.87
C VAL A 148 -2.62 3.16 -21.91
N CYS A 149 -2.16 2.86 -20.70
CA CYS A 149 -3.08 2.69 -19.59
C CYS A 149 -3.62 4.06 -19.22
N GLY A 150 -4.92 4.13 -18.93
CA GLY A 150 -5.49 5.36 -18.40
C GLY A 150 -4.82 5.65 -17.06
N ALA A 151 -3.80 6.50 -17.05
CA ALA A 151 -3.37 7.14 -15.82
C ALA A 151 -4.64 7.74 -15.19
N CYS A 152 -4.87 7.47 -13.91
CA CYS A 152 -5.98 8.08 -13.21
C CYS A 152 -5.97 9.58 -13.50
N ASP A 153 -7.02 10.09 -14.15
CA ASP A 153 -7.18 11.52 -14.34
C ASP A 153 -7.57 12.13 -13.00
N TYR A 154 -6.56 12.36 -12.15
CA TYR A 154 -6.77 12.95 -10.83
C TYR A 154 -7.32 14.38 -10.92
N ALA A 155 -7.19 15.04 -12.08
CA ALA A 155 -7.76 16.37 -12.30
C ALA A 155 -9.29 16.35 -12.32
N GLN A 156 -9.91 15.19 -12.62
CA GLN A 156 -11.36 15.00 -12.53
C GLN A 156 -11.88 15.18 -11.09
N PHE A 157 -11.04 14.92 -10.07
CA PHE A 157 -11.41 15.10 -8.67
C PHE A 157 -11.11 16.51 -8.18
N SER A 158 -9.96 17.06 -8.56
CA SER A 158 -9.49 18.40 -8.17
C SER A 158 -8.29 18.81 -9.01
N ALA A 159 -8.26 20.06 -9.49
CA ALA A 159 -7.07 20.62 -10.15
C ALA A 159 -5.83 20.68 -9.21
N GLU A 160 -6.07 20.74 -7.90
CA GLU A 160 -5.04 20.72 -6.85
C GLU A 160 -4.92 19.34 -6.18
N HIS A 161 -5.24 18.25 -6.88
CA HIS A 161 -5.13 16.91 -6.32
C HIS A 161 -3.70 16.58 -5.88
N SER A 162 -3.50 15.86 -4.78
CA SER A 162 -2.16 15.60 -4.21
C SER A 162 -1.23 14.94 -5.23
N MET A 163 -1.73 14.01 -6.05
CA MET A 163 -1.00 13.36 -7.15
C MET A 163 -0.60 14.28 -8.32
N LEU A 164 -1.14 15.50 -8.39
CA LEU A 164 -0.79 16.50 -9.41
C LEU A 164 0.22 17.53 -8.89
N LEU A 165 0.55 17.50 -7.60
CA LEU A 165 1.53 18.40 -7.00
C LEU A 165 2.93 17.81 -7.19
N PRO A 166 3.91 18.57 -7.71
CA PRO A 166 5.29 18.15 -7.65
C PRO A 166 5.74 18.08 -6.17
N PRO A 167 6.75 17.25 -5.84
CA PRO A 167 7.39 17.29 -4.52
C PRO A 167 7.83 18.72 -4.21
N ASN A 168 7.54 19.19 -2.99
CA ASN A 168 7.89 20.55 -2.62
C ASN A 168 9.43 20.65 -2.49
N PRO A 169 10.11 21.52 -3.26
CA PRO A 169 11.58 21.60 -3.27
C PRO A 169 12.18 22.05 -1.93
N GLU A 170 11.39 22.66 -1.05
CA GLU A 170 11.83 22.99 0.32
C GLU A 170 11.87 21.76 1.23
N CYS A 171 11.20 20.67 0.83
CA CYS A 171 11.31 19.38 1.49
C CYS A 171 12.61 18.70 0.99
N ASN A 172 13.71 18.96 1.69
CA ASN A 172 14.94 18.18 1.51
C ASN A 172 14.68 16.75 2.01
N ALA A 173 14.09 15.92 1.15
CA ALA A 173 13.81 14.52 1.39
C ALA A 173 15.06 13.69 1.14
N HIS A 174 15.52 12.88 2.09
CA HIS A 174 16.59 11.90 1.81
C HIS A 174 16.23 10.43 2.09
N ARG A 175 14.95 10.13 2.31
CA ARG A 175 14.28 8.84 2.36
C ARG A 175 12.82 9.14 2.08
N SER A 176 12.26 8.48 1.11
CA SER A 176 10.87 8.62 0.69
C SER A 176 10.29 7.21 0.53
N GLY A 177 8.99 7.06 0.72
CA GLY A 177 8.32 5.78 0.60
C GLY A 177 8.33 4.93 1.87
N VAL A 178 7.54 3.86 1.83
CA VAL A 178 7.44 2.81 2.85
C VAL A 178 7.95 1.50 2.28
N SER A 179 8.95 0.93 2.95
CA SER A 179 9.45 -0.40 2.62
C SER A 179 8.41 -1.48 2.92
N GLU A 180 8.49 -2.65 2.28
CA GLU A 180 7.58 -3.77 2.55
C GLU A 180 7.57 -4.20 4.04
N ALA A 181 8.71 -4.10 4.72
CA ALA A 181 8.79 -4.36 6.16
C ALA A 181 7.95 -3.35 6.96
N GLU A 182 8.02 -2.07 6.61
CA GLU A 182 7.23 -1.01 7.23
C GLU A 182 5.73 -1.14 6.87
N LYS A 183 5.37 -1.54 5.64
CA LYS A 183 3.96 -1.84 5.29
C LYS A 183 3.36 -2.90 6.20
N LEU A 184 4.13 -3.96 6.46
CA LEU A 184 3.74 -5.04 7.37
C LEU A 184 3.65 -4.56 8.82
N GLU A 185 4.61 -3.77 9.29
CA GLU A 185 4.60 -3.16 10.63
C GLU A 185 3.34 -2.30 10.84
N ILE A 186 3.05 -1.42 9.88
CA ILE A 186 1.90 -0.51 9.90
C ILE A 186 0.59 -1.28 9.98
N LEU A 187 0.39 -2.28 9.11
CA LEU A 187 -0.82 -3.10 9.14
C LEU A 187 -0.96 -3.89 10.44
N GLU A 188 0.14 -4.46 10.93
CA GLU A 188 0.13 -5.23 12.17
C GLU A 188 -0.26 -4.35 13.36
N ALA A 189 0.32 -3.16 13.48
CA ALA A 189 0.01 -2.21 14.54
C ALA A 189 -1.48 -1.80 14.51
N HIS A 190 -2.00 -1.41 13.34
CA HIS A 190 -3.41 -1.04 13.21
C HIS A 190 -4.35 -2.20 13.55
N ASN A 191 -4.14 -3.38 12.95
CA ASN A 191 -5.05 -4.50 13.13
C ASN A 191 -4.99 -5.08 14.55
N THR A 192 -3.84 -5.04 15.21
CA THR A 192 -3.72 -5.43 16.62
C THR A 192 -4.58 -4.54 17.51
N LEU A 193 -4.48 -3.21 17.33
CA LEU A 193 -5.24 -2.23 18.11
C LEU A 193 -6.75 -2.30 17.80
N ARG A 194 -7.12 -2.45 16.53
CA ARG A 194 -8.53 -2.66 16.12
C ARG A 194 -9.11 -3.91 16.75
N ALA A 195 -8.34 -5.01 16.78
CA ALA A 195 -8.80 -6.27 17.35
C ALA A 195 -8.96 -6.18 18.88
N LYS A 196 -8.09 -5.41 19.56
CA LYS A 196 -8.23 -5.08 20.98
C LYS A 196 -9.57 -4.38 21.26
N VAL A 197 -9.93 -3.37 20.47
CA VAL A 197 -11.23 -2.69 20.59
C VAL A 197 -12.38 -3.63 20.27
N ALA A 198 -12.30 -4.39 19.17
CA ALA A 198 -13.37 -5.31 18.74
C ALA A 198 -13.74 -6.32 19.83
N ARG A 199 -12.75 -6.85 20.55
CA ARG A 199 -12.93 -7.79 21.66
C ARG A 199 -13.34 -7.16 22.98
N GLY A 200 -13.48 -5.83 23.05
CA GLY A 200 -13.80 -5.11 24.29
C GLY A 200 -12.65 -5.11 25.29
N GLU A 201 -11.41 -5.24 24.83
CA GLU A 201 -10.20 -5.28 25.66
C GLU A 201 -9.55 -3.89 25.84
N GLU A 202 -10.11 -2.84 25.21
CA GLU A 202 -9.65 -1.47 25.43
C GLU A 202 -10.27 -0.90 26.70
N SER A 203 -9.46 -0.91 27.76
CA SER A 203 -9.87 -0.46 29.09
C SER A 203 -9.98 1.08 29.21
N GLN A 204 -9.43 1.83 28.25
CA GLN A 204 -9.50 3.29 28.25
C GLN A 204 -10.76 3.82 27.56
N GLY A 205 -11.09 5.07 27.88
CA GLY A 205 -12.18 5.83 27.30
C GLY A 205 -12.64 6.93 28.25
N ASP A 206 -13.25 7.97 27.70
CA ASP A 206 -13.90 9.00 28.51
C ASP A 206 -15.22 8.42 29.05
N SER A 207 -15.36 8.43 30.37
CA SER A 207 -16.49 7.81 31.09
C SER A 207 -16.55 6.27 30.97
N GLY A 208 -15.41 5.59 30.82
CA GLY A 208 -15.29 4.13 30.90
C GLY A 208 -14.63 3.48 29.68
N PRO A 209 -14.42 2.15 29.68
CA PRO A 209 -13.79 1.43 28.58
C PRO A 209 -14.58 1.56 27.27
N GLN A 210 -13.90 1.37 26.14
CA GLN A 210 -14.60 1.29 24.85
C GLN A 210 -15.42 -0.01 24.75
N PRO A 211 -16.65 0.05 24.25
CA PRO A 211 -17.46 -1.15 24.03
C PRO A 211 -16.86 -2.05 22.94
N SER A 212 -17.21 -3.34 22.98
CA SER A 212 -16.84 -4.29 21.93
C SER A 212 -17.56 -3.99 20.61
N GLY A 213 -16.95 -4.38 19.49
CA GLY A 213 -17.48 -4.13 18.15
C GLY A 213 -17.80 -5.40 17.36
N ALA A 214 -19.00 -5.46 16.81
CA ALA A 214 -19.54 -6.61 16.09
C ALA A 214 -19.03 -6.73 14.65
N ASP A 215 -18.62 -5.61 14.03
CA ASP A 215 -18.37 -5.51 12.58
C ASP A 215 -17.02 -4.86 12.22
N ILE A 216 -16.10 -4.73 13.17
CA ILE A 216 -14.80 -4.07 12.95
C ILE A 216 -13.96 -4.91 11.96
N ARG A 217 -13.66 -4.35 10.79
CA ARG A 217 -12.92 -5.05 9.73
C ARG A 217 -11.40 -5.07 9.91
N GLU A 218 -10.75 -6.13 9.45
CA GLU A 218 -9.31 -6.20 9.19
C GLU A 218 -8.94 -5.21 8.09
N LEU A 219 -7.90 -4.40 8.32
CA LEU A 219 -7.33 -3.54 7.29
C LEU A 219 -6.35 -4.34 6.42
N VAL A 220 -6.39 -4.06 5.12
CA VAL A 220 -5.49 -4.62 4.10
C VAL A 220 -4.73 -3.50 3.39
N TRP A 221 -3.59 -3.83 2.75
CA TRP A 221 -2.81 -2.83 2.02
C TRP A 221 -3.43 -2.42 0.67
N ASN A 222 -3.26 -1.17 0.25
CA ASN A 222 -3.80 -0.57 -0.98
C ASN A 222 -2.84 0.51 -1.46
N ASP A 223 -2.05 0.18 -2.47
CA ASP A 223 -0.95 1.02 -2.91
C ASP A 223 -1.40 2.37 -3.51
N GLU A 224 -2.61 2.48 -4.08
CA GLU A 224 -3.11 3.77 -4.60
C GLU A 224 -3.35 4.77 -3.46
N LEU A 225 -3.99 4.35 -2.36
CA LEU A 225 -4.12 5.18 -1.15
C LEU A 225 -2.75 5.58 -0.58
N ALA A 226 -1.75 4.70 -0.67
CA ALA A 226 -0.39 5.00 -0.22
C ALA A 226 0.27 6.03 -1.14
N GLN A 227 0.20 5.87 -2.46
CA GLN A 227 0.74 6.84 -3.42
C GLN A 227 0.16 8.24 -3.20
N VAL A 228 -1.16 8.35 -3.03
CA VAL A 228 -1.82 9.62 -2.71
C VAL A 228 -1.33 10.20 -1.36
N ALA A 229 -1.10 9.34 -0.35
CA ALA A 229 -0.54 9.76 0.93
C ALA A 229 0.92 10.22 0.82
N GLN A 230 1.73 9.56 -0.01
CA GLN A 230 3.12 9.93 -0.30
C GLN A 230 3.17 11.31 -0.94
N ALA A 231 2.35 11.55 -1.97
CA ALA A 231 2.30 12.82 -2.68
C ALA A 231 1.96 13.99 -1.74
N TRP A 232 1.10 13.74 -0.73
CA TRP A 232 0.84 14.72 0.33
C TRP A 232 2.01 14.87 1.31
N ALA A 233 2.64 13.77 1.74
CA ALA A 233 3.79 13.80 2.64
C ALA A 233 4.98 14.59 2.04
N GLU A 234 5.17 14.51 0.72
CA GLU A 234 6.19 15.24 -0.05
C GLU A 234 5.96 16.74 -0.14
N GLN A 235 4.81 17.22 0.32
CA GLN A 235 4.60 18.66 0.52
C GLN A 235 5.23 19.15 1.82
N CYS A 236 5.60 18.24 2.73
CA CYS A 236 6.11 18.46 4.09
C CYS A 236 5.34 19.52 4.91
N LYS A 237 4.07 19.72 4.57
CA LYS A 237 3.14 20.58 5.29
C LYS A 237 2.52 19.80 6.45
N GLY A 238 2.36 20.46 7.58
CA GLY A 238 1.45 19.97 8.61
C GLY A 238 0.02 20.24 8.14
N GLY A 239 -0.89 19.31 8.34
CA GLY A 239 -2.26 19.45 7.85
C GLY A 239 -2.79 18.17 7.24
N HIS A 240 -4.11 18.13 7.09
CA HIS A 240 -4.75 17.27 6.11
C HIS A 240 -4.81 17.97 4.76
N ASP A 241 -4.72 17.21 3.67
CA ASP A 241 -5.21 17.67 2.37
C ASP A 241 -6.75 17.65 2.33
N GLY A 242 -7.30 18.28 1.29
CA GLY A 242 -8.74 18.31 1.09
C GLY A 242 -9.29 16.96 0.64
N TYR A 243 -10.53 16.63 1.03
CA TYR A 243 -11.16 15.35 0.67
C TYR A 243 -11.14 15.03 -0.83
N ALA A 244 -11.37 16.04 -1.69
CA ALA A 244 -11.29 15.88 -3.14
C ALA A 244 -9.85 15.63 -3.64
N LYS A 245 -8.84 16.12 -2.91
CA LYS A 245 -7.42 16.04 -3.27
C LYS A 245 -6.78 14.69 -2.91
N ARG A 246 -7.49 13.87 -2.13
CA ARG A 246 -7.06 12.53 -1.72
C ARG A 246 -7.96 11.41 -2.20
N LYS A 247 -8.77 11.66 -3.23
CA LYS A 247 -9.58 10.62 -3.87
C LYS A 247 -8.68 9.65 -4.64
N ILE A 248 -9.19 8.46 -4.90
CA ILE A 248 -8.54 7.43 -5.70
C ILE A 248 -9.45 7.04 -6.87
N CYS A 249 -8.88 6.62 -7.99
CA CYS A 249 -9.67 6.19 -9.15
C CYS A 249 -10.21 4.77 -8.99
N SER A 250 -9.49 3.86 -8.30
CA SER A 250 -9.92 2.46 -8.23
C SER A 250 -11.23 2.27 -7.47
N ARG A 251 -11.67 3.24 -6.66
CA ARG A 251 -12.87 3.14 -5.82
C ARG A 251 -13.54 4.50 -5.62
N ASP A 252 -14.86 4.53 -5.80
CA ASP A 252 -15.67 5.71 -5.50
C ASP A 252 -16.13 5.73 -4.02
N TYR A 253 -15.24 6.22 -3.16
CA TYR A 253 -15.53 6.53 -1.76
C TYR A 253 -14.77 7.74 -1.26
N ALA A 254 -15.29 8.36 -0.20
CA ALA A 254 -14.51 9.33 0.57
C ALA A 254 -13.32 8.63 1.24
N VAL A 255 -12.18 9.32 1.27
CA VAL A 255 -10.95 8.84 1.93
C VAL A 255 -10.78 9.62 3.24
N GLY A 256 -10.45 8.93 4.33
CA GLY A 256 -10.02 9.51 5.60
C GLY A 256 -8.51 9.69 5.64
N GLN A 257 -7.97 10.48 6.58
CA GLN A 257 -6.52 10.64 6.71
C GLN A 257 -6.09 10.91 8.14
N ASN A 258 -4.97 10.32 8.55
CA ASN A 258 -4.23 10.72 9.75
C ASN A 258 -2.86 11.24 9.34
N VAL A 259 -2.35 12.24 10.06
CA VAL A 259 -1.02 12.82 9.82
C VAL A 259 -0.29 12.98 11.15
N PHE A 260 0.99 12.59 11.17
CA PHE A 260 1.86 12.68 12.33
C PHE A 260 3.17 13.35 11.91
N ARG A 261 3.65 14.28 12.73
CA ARG A 261 4.94 14.96 12.53
C ARG A 261 5.81 14.83 13.76
N LYS A 262 7.05 14.42 13.55
CA LYS A 262 8.07 14.34 14.61
C LYS A 262 9.31 15.10 14.18
N TRP A 263 9.83 15.94 15.08
CA TRP A 263 11.09 16.64 14.90
C TRP A 263 12.24 15.82 15.51
N GLY A 264 13.42 15.92 14.91
CA GLY A 264 14.65 15.31 15.44
C GLY A 264 15.38 14.38 14.48
N HIS A 265 16.62 14.10 14.83
CA HIS A 265 17.66 13.53 13.95
C HIS A 265 17.75 11.99 13.90
N ASN A 266 16.90 11.26 14.63
CA ASN A 266 16.99 9.79 14.66
C ASN A 266 16.80 9.23 13.21
N PRO A 267 17.69 8.38 12.67
CA PRO A 267 17.53 7.75 11.35
C PRO A 267 16.50 6.60 11.32
N ASP A 268 15.94 6.16 12.43
CA ASP A 268 14.97 5.05 12.43
C ASP A 268 13.55 5.49 12.03
N SER A 269 12.76 4.54 11.54
CA SER A 269 11.31 4.70 11.40
C SER A 269 10.62 4.68 12.75
N VAL A 270 9.57 5.48 12.86
CA VAL A 270 8.75 5.56 14.07
C VAL A 270 7.28 5.31 13.74
N TRP A 271 7.02 4.37 12.82
CA TRP A 271 5.67 4.01 12.39
C TRP A 271 4.80 3.54 13.55
N THR A 272 5.30 2.59 14.34
CA THR A 272 4.59 2.13 15.56
C THR A 272 4.30 3.28 16.53
N GLU A 273 5.23 4.22 16.72
CA GLU A 273 5.01 5.40 17.57
C GLU A 273 3.93 6.33 17.02
N ALA A 274 3.95 6.61 15.71
CA ALA A 274 2.95 7.44 15.05
C ALA A 274 1.54 6.83 15.19
N ILE A 275 1.42 5.52 14.95
CA ILE A 275 0.15 4.79 15.05
C ILE A 275 -0.34 4.75 16.50
N GLN A 276 0.56 4.48 17.45
CA GLN A 276 0.22 4.49 18.87
C GLN A 276 -0.20 5.90 19.33
N SER A 277 0.43 6.96 18.81
CA SER A 277 0.06 8.34 19.12
C SER A 277 -1.36 8.66 18.66
N TRP A 278 -1.77 8.21 17.47
CA TRP A 278 -3.17 8.36 17.03
C TRP A 278 -4.12 7.49 17.87
N TYR A 279 -3.71 6.27 18.22
CA TYR A 279 -4.56 5.38 19.00
C TYR A 279 -4.81 5.85 20.44
N ASN A 280 -3.81 6.47 21.09
CA ASN A 280 -3.90 6.93 22.47
C ASN A 280 -5.02 7.97 22.71
N GLU A 281 -5.57 8.55 21.65
CA GLU A 281 -6.81 9.32 21.67
C GLU A 281 -7.98 8.62 22.32
N VAL A 282 -7.99 7.30 22.26
CA VAL A 282 -9.07 6.48 22.79
C VAL A 282 -9.38 6.81 24.25
N ALA A 283 -8.37 7.23 25.02
CA ALA A 283 -8.54 7.70 26.40
C ALA A 283 -9.45 8.93 26.55
N ASN A 284 -9.63 9.71 25.49
CA ASN A 284 -10.46 10.90 25.46
C ASN A 284 -11.77 10.69 24.69
N MET A 285 -12.02 9.48 24.15
CA MET A 285 -13.21 9.16 23.36
C MET A 285 -14.36 8.71 24.28
N PRO A 286 -15.48 9.45 24.35
CA PRO A 286 -16.64 8.99 25.10
C PRO A 286 -17.19 7.71 24.47
N HIS A 287 -17.52 6.71 25.29
CA HIS A 287 -18.09 5.47 24.76
C HIS A 287 -19.39 5.71 23.96
N THR A 288 -20.11 6.79 24.25
CA THR A 288 -21.35 7.17 23.54
C THR A 288 -21.09 7.60 22.10
N PHE A 289 -19.87 8.02 21.78
CA PHE A 289 -19.50 8.43 20.43
C PHE A 289 -19.35 7.24 19.49
N VAL A 290 -19.26 6.02 20.03
CA VAL A 290 -19.30 4.79 19.23
C VAL A 290 -20.60 4.69 18.46
N ASP A 291 -21.74 5.01 19.10
CA ASP A 291 -23.05 4.98 18.44
C ASP A 291 -23.29 6.22 17.58
N GLN A 292 -22.77 7.38 18.01
CA GLN A 292 -22.96 8.65 17.32
C GLN A 292 -21.74 9.56 17.45
N PHE A 293 -20.87 9.56 16.44
CA PHE A 293 -19.69 10.42 16.45
C PHE A 293 -20.07 11.89 16.25
N THR A 294 -19.74 12.77 17.21
CA THR A 294 -20.07 14.20 17.14
C THR A 294 -18.85 15.10 16.87
N GLY A 295 -17.72 14.52 16.47
CA GLY A 295 -16.50 15.26 16.14
C GLY A 295 -15.61 15.53 17.36
N SER A 296 -16.01 16.47 18.22
CA SER A 296 -15.24 16.84 19.41
C SER A 296 -15.90 16.31 20.68
N PRO A 297 -15.13 15.76 21.64
CA PRO A 297 -15.66 15.35 22.91
C PRO A 297 -15.98 16.57 23.77
N PRO A 298 -16.85 16.44 24.78
CA PRO A 298 -17.15 17.51 25.73
C PRO A 298 -15.91 18.08 26.42
N SER A 299 -14.86 17.25 26.58
CA SER A 299 -13.57 17.65 27.16
C SER A 299 -12.76 18.61 26.27
N GLY A 300 -13.16 18.84 25.02
CA GLY A 300 -12.43 19.67 24.06
C GLY A 300 -11.10 19.07 23.59
N LYS A 301 -10.75 17.88 24.08
CA LYS A 301 -9.56 17.14 23.66
C LYS A 301 -9.77 16.55 22.27
N ILE A 302 -8.68 16.32 21.56
CA ILE A 302 -8.77 15.82 20.20
C ILE A 302 -9.06 14.31 20.24
N ILE A 303 -10.12 13.91 19.53
CA ILE A 303 -10.44 12.53 19.13
C ILE A 303 -10.67 12.54 17.60
N GLY A 304 -9.74 12.00 16.83
CA GLY A 304 -9.58 12.22 15.38
C GLY A 304 -8.24 12.84 14.96
N HIS A 305 -7.14 12.64 15.72
CA HIS A 305 -5.81 13.25 15.61
C HIS A 305 -5.37 13.33 14.14
N TYR A 306 -5.40 14.48 13.46
CA TYR A 306 -5.16 15.92 13.76
C TYR A 306 -3.70 16.36 13.82
N THR A 307 -3.38 17.22 12.87
CA THR A 307 -2.23 18.12 12.78
C THR A 307 -2.56 19.51 13.33
N ARG A 308 -1.96 19.87 14.47
CA ARG A 308 -1.35 21.20 14.67
C ARG A 308 -0.61 21.25 16.02
N ILE A 309 0.71 21.47 15.99
CA ILE A 309 1.41 22.21 17.05
C ILE A 309 2.22 23.32 16.39
N LYS A 310 2.09 24.51 16.98
CA LYS A 310 2.52 25.83 16.51
C LYS A 310 4.04 26.01 16.67
N SER A 311 4.58 26.81 15.75
CA SER A 311 5.86 27.53 15.74
C SER A 311 6.58 27.64 17.09
N GLY A 312 7.81 27.13 17.16
CA GLY A 312 8.70 27.41 18.28
C GLY A 312 9.90 26.48 18.37
N THR A 313 10.68 26.36 17.29
CA THR A 313 12.13 26.04 17.23
C THR A 313 12.43 25.49 15.84
N THR A 314 13.36 26.14 15.15
CA THR A 314 13.84 25.77 13.82
C THR A 314 14.73 24.54 13.94
N TYR A 315 14.13 23.36 14.15
CA TYR A 315 14.82 22.12 13.86
C TYR A 315 14.84 21.95 12.34
N PRO A 316 16.01 21.84 11.69
CA PRO A 316 16.09 21.72 10.23
C PRO A 316 15.48 20.41 9.70
N GLU A 317 15.20 19.44 10.58
CA GLU A 317 14.76 18.10 10.21
C GLU A 317 13.44 17.70 10.90
N SER A 318 12.49 17.22 10.09
CA SER A 318 11.23 16.67 10.56
C SER A 318 10.79 15.50 9.70
N LYS A 319 10.14 14.52 10.32
CA LYS A 319 9.52 13.37 9.66
C LYS A 319 8.02 13.59 9.61
N VAL A 320 7.44 13.43 8.43
CA VAL A 320 5.98 13.46 8.22
C VAL A 320 5.53 12.06 7.87
N TYR A 321 4.46 11.61 8.53
CA TYR A 321 3.83 10.32 8.34
C TYR A 321 2.36 10.55 8.01
N VAL A 322 1.89 10.07 6.87
CA VAL A 322 0.52 10.27 6.39
C VAL A 322 -0.13 8.92 6.14
N CYS A 323 -1.30 8.64 6.71
CA CYS A 323 -2.09 7.46 6.40
C CYS A 323 -3.43 7.84 5.79
N ASN A 324 -3.74 7.35 4.58
CA ASN A 324 -5.07 7.46 3.97
C ASN A 324 -5.92 6.20 4.20
N TYR A 325 -7.20 6.34 4.52
CA TYR A 325 -8.10 5.23 4.87
C TYR A 325 -9.34 5.19 3.98
N GLY A 326 -9.64 4.04 3.37
CA GLY A 326 -10.80 3.82 2.53
C GLY A 326 -11.72 2.74 3.09
N ARG A 327 -13.03 2.97 3.28
CA ARG A 327 -13.76 4.26 3.19
C ARG A 327 -13.43 5.18 4.37
N ASN A 328 -13.75 6.47 4.24
CA ASN A 328 -13.67 7.44 5.33
C ASN A 328 -14.50 6.97 6.54
N GLY A 329 -13.88 6.98 7.73
CA GLY A 329 -14.55 6.72 9.00
C GLY A 329 -15.06 8.00 9.65
N ASN A 330 -15.44 7.92 10.93
CA ASN A 330 -15.73 9.06 11.81
C ASN A 330 -16.65 10.13 11.17
N SER A 331 -17.68 9.67 10.46
CA SER A 331 -18.67 10.56 9.86
C SER A 331 -19.59 11.12 10.95
N ILE A 332 -19.80 12.44 10.93
CA ILE A 332 -20.65 13.11 11.93
C ILE A 332 -22.04 12.45 11.93
N ASN A 333 -22.56 12.17 13.12
CA ASN A 333 -23.83 11.49 13.38
C ASN A 333 -23.91 10.04 12.88
N SER A 334 -22.79 9.43 12.51
CA SER A 334 -22.71 7.99 12.21
C SER A 334 -21.99 7.24 13.33
N PRO A 335 -22.29 5.94 13.52
CA PRO A 335 -21.53 5.12 14.44
C PRO A 335 -20.09 4.95 13.92
N VAL A 336 -19.13 4.84 14.86
CA VAL A 336 -17.73 4.51 14.54
C VAL A 336 -17.59 3.02 14.23
N TYR A 337 -18.34 2.18 14.93
CA TYR A 337 -18.53 0.75 14.67
C TYR A 337 -19.84 0.27 15.32
N THR A 338 -20.34 -0.87 14.88
CA THR A 338 -21.55 -1.48 15.45
C THR A 338 -21.20 -2.16 16.77
N ARG A 339 -21.84 -1.80 17.88
CA ARG A 339 -21.62 -2.46 19.17
C ARG A 339 -22.17 -3.89 19.15
N GLY A 340 -21.47 -4.79 19.81
CA GLY A 340 -21.91 -6.17 20.00
C GLY A 340 -20.75 -7.11 20.25
N PRO A 341 -21.02 -8.41 20.46
CA PRO A 341 -19.97 -9.40 20.60
C PRO A 341 -19.02 -9.38 19.41
N ALA A 342 -17.73 -9.55 19.66
CA ALA A 342 -16.72 -9.48 18.61
C ALA A 342 -17.07 -10.43 17.45
N ALA A 343 -16.97 -9.92 16.23
CA ALA A 343 -17.26 -10.64 15.01
C ALA A 343 -18.70 -11.19 14.83
N SER A 344 -19.67 -10.79 15.66
CA SER A 344 -21.05 -11.30 15.56
C SER A 344 -21.79 -10.86 14.29
N GLU A 345 -21.33 -9.80 13.63
CA GLU A 345 -21.93 -9.26 12.40
C GLU A 345 -20.98 -9.32 11.18
N CYS A 346 -19.99 -10.23 11.21
CA CYS A 346 -19.09 -10.41 10.08
C CYS A 346 -19.76 -11.16 8.91
N SER A 347 -20.21 -10.41 7.89
CA SER A 347 -20.72 -10.99 6.63
C SER A 347 -19.69 -11.85 5.87
N GLY A 348 -18.39 -11.56 6.00
CA GLY A 348 -17.28 -12.30 5.36
C GLY A 348 -16.63 -13.36 6.24
N GLY A 349 -17.14 -13.57 7.46
CA GLY A 349 -16.51 -14.38 8.49
C GLY A 349 -15.42 -13.63 9.28
N GLU A 350 -14.94 -14.30 10.33
CA GLU A 350 -13.92 -13.77 11.22
C GLU A 350 -12.51 -13.95 10.63
N SER A 351 -11.66 -12.94 10.83
CA SER A 351 -10.26 -12.98 10.48
C SER A 351 -9.52 -14.03 11.31
N THR A 352 -8.82 -14.94 10.64
CA THR A 352 -8.02 -15.97 11.30
C THR A 352 -6.71 -15.43 11.88
N ARG A 353 -6.29 -14.21 11.50
CA ARG A 353 -5.01 -13.61 11.92
C ARG A 353 -5.19 -12.68 13.11
N TYR A 354 -6.29 -11.96 13.12
CA TYR A 354 -6.69 -11.02 14.17
C TYR A 354 -8.09 -11.42 14.65
N PRO A 355 -8.21 -12.28 15.67
CA PRO A 355 -9.50 -12.70 16.21
C PRO A 355 -10.35 -11.49 16.66
N GLY A 356 -11.65 -11.55 16.42
CA GLY A 356 -12.60 -10.47 16.65
C GLY A 356 -12.76 -9.48 15.49
N LEU A 357 -11.92 -9.54 14.44
CA LEU A 357 -12.08 -8.71 13.25
C LEU A 357 -12.83 -9.42 12.12
N CYS A 358 -13.53 -8.66 11.29
CA CYS A 358 -14.21 -9.16 10.08
C CYS A 358 -13.32 -9.11 8.84
N LEU A 359 -13.55 -10.05 7.90
CA LEU A 359 -12.91 -10.08 6.58
C LEU A 359 -13.53 -9.12 5.55
#